data_AF-A0A2D6PI29-F1
#
_entry.id   AF-A0A2D6PI29-F1
#
_cell.length_a   1.000
_cell.length_b   1.000
_cell.length_c   1.000
_cell.angle_alpha   90.00
_cell.angle_beta   90.00
_cell.angle_gamma   90.00
#
_symmetry.space_group_name_H-M   'P 1'
#
loop_
_entity.id
_entity.type
_entity.pdbx_description
1 polymer ?
#
loop_
_entity_poly.entity_id
_entity_poly.type
_entity_poly.pdbx_seq_one_letter_code
_entity_poly.pdbx_strand_id
1 'polypeptide(L)'
;MVTPELLSNRTRIHTGSIARELSGRSLKEISEAIYKEIINYESVFIDSHYAAINEKTGHDIFYQGLEDKELIRLREIPKKIFVLLDGDPKEILERRVRDSRIRSFDYQQILRDIHENRENYFHYLELTGAEGYTIKNGDLKVARNELLEIFR
;
A
#
# COMPACT_ATOMS: atom_id res chain seq x y z
N MET A 1 -23.43 13.44 -6.02
CA MET A 1 -22.34 13.63 -5.02
C MET A 1 -22.16 12.31 -4.29
N VAL A 2 -20.94 11.78 -4.24
CA VAL A 2 -20.64 10.53 -3.51
C VAL A 2 -20.40 10.88 -2.05
N THR A 3 -21.12 10.26 -1.12
CA THR A 3 -20.96 10.48 0.31
C THR A 3 -19.84 9.60 0.88
N PRO A 4 -19.12 10.04 1.93
CA PRO A 4 -18.10 9.24 2.61
C PRO A 4 -18.56 7.87 3.14
N GLU A 5 -19.88 7.64 3.19
CA GLU A 5 -20.55 6.45 3.72
C GLU A 5 -20.24 5.17 2.92
N LEU A 6 -19.90 5.28 1.63
CA LEU A 6 -19.49 4.13 0.80
C LEU A 6 -18.19 3.47 1.27
N LEU A 7 -17.29 4.25 1.90
CA LEU A 7 -16.04 3.74 2.47
C LEU A 7 -16.21 3.34 3.95
N SER A 8 -17.20 3.88 4.66
CA SER A 8 -17.36 3.63 6.11
C SER A 8 -17.87 2.24 6.45
N ASN A 9 -18.52 1.54 5.51
CA ASN A 9 -19.01 0.17 5.71
C ASN A 9 -17.96 -0.92 5.39
N ARG A 10 -16.74 -0.53 5.01
CA ARG A 10 -15.68 -1.48 4.64
C ARG A 10 -14.60 -1.51 5.71
N THR A 11 -14.10 -2.70 6.03
CA THR A 11 -13.03 -2.84 7.03
C THR A 11 -11.70 -2.41 6.43
N ARG A 12 -11.00 -1.50 7.12
CA ARG A 12 -9.65 -1.10 6.75
C ARG A 12 -8.63 -1.88 7.58
N ILE A 13 -7.76 -2.60 6.91
CA ILE A 13 -6.62 -3.30 7.49
C ILE A 13 -5.36 -2.46 7.26
N HIS A 14 -4.70 -2.06 8.34
CA HIS A 14 -3.38 -1.42 8.30
C HIS A 14 -2.31 -2.46 8.59
N THR A 15 -1.65 -2.98 7.55
CA THR A 15 -0.66 -4.07 7.69
C THR A 15 0.49 -3.67 8.61
N GLY A 16 0.93 -2.41 8.55
CA GLY A 16 1.96 -1.86 9.43
C GLY A 16 1.55 -1.73 10.91
N SER A 17 0.26 -1.67 11.23
CA SER A 17 -0.21 -1.71 12.62
C SER A 17 -0.19 -3.13 13.17
N ILE A 18 -0.68 -4.10 12.39
CA ILE A 18 -0.64 -5.53 12.74
C ILE A 18 0.81 -5.99 12.96
N ALA A 19 1.72 -5.62 12.05
CA ALA A 19 3.14 -5.98 12.18
C ALA A 19 3.79 -5.40 13.45
N ARG A 20 3.37 -4.20 13.90
CA ARG A 20 3.87 -3.59 15.14
C ARG A 20 3.32 -4.28 16.39
N GLU A 21 2.03 -4.63 16.39
CA GLU A 21 1.40 -5.36 17.50
C GLU A 21 2.00 -6.76 17.68
N LEU A 22 2.37 -7.40 16.57
CA LEU A 22 3.00 -8.72 16.54
C LEU A 22 4.54 -8.64 16.53
N SER A 23 5.13 -7.52 16.94
CA SER A 23 6.59 -7.37 17.01
C SER A 23 7.22 -8.48 17.84
N GLY A 24 8.22 -9.17 17.28
CA GLY A 24 8.89 -10.32 17.90
C GLY A 24 8.34 -11.69 17.48
N ARG A 25 7.27 -11.73 16.68
CA ARG A 25 6.77 -12.94 16.01
C ARG A 25 7.50 -13.20 14.70
N SER A 26 7.37 -14.42 14.19
CA SER A 26 7.88 -14.77 12.85
C SER A 26 7.08 -14.06 11.75
N LEU A 27 7.71 -13.80 10.61
CA LEU A 27 7.03 -13.22 9.44
C LEU A 27 5.82 -14.05 9.00
N LYS A 28 5.92 -15.38 9.13
CA LYS A 28 4.81 -16.30 8.82
C LYS A 28 3.57 -16.02 9.68
N GLU A 29 3.75 -15.84 11.00
CA GLU A 29 2.63 -15.53 11.91
C GLU A 29 1.98 -14.17 11.57
N ILE A 30 2.78 -13.18 11.20
CA ILE A 30 2.28 -11.85 10.81
C ILE A 30 1.49 -11.95 9.50
N SER A 31 2.04 -12.62 8.48
CA SER A 31 1.35 -12.84 7.20
C SER A 31 0.05 -13.63 7.35
N GLU A 32 0.02 -14.65 8.22
CA GLU A 32 -1.19 -15.41 8.52
C GLU A 32 -2.26 -14.56 9.22
N ALA A 33 -1.87 -13.66 10.12
CA ALA A 33 -2.81 -12.74 10.78
C ALA A 33 -3.45 -11.78 9.77
N ILE A 34 -2.64 -11.18 8.89
CA ILE A 34 -3.14 -10.30 7.81
C ILE A 34 -4.08 -11.07 6.88
N TYR A 35 -3.71 -12.28 6.48
CA TYR A 35 -4.54 -13.12 5.61
C TYR A 35 -5.89 -13.46 6.27
N LYS A 36 -5.89 -13.80 7.56
CA LYS A 36 -7.13 -14.07 8.32
C LYS A 36 -8.05 -12.85 8.34
N GLU A 37 -7.50 -11.67 8.58
CA GLU A 37 -8.29 -10.43 8.51
C GLU A 37 -8.87 -10.23 7.10
N ILE A 38 -8.12 -10.49 6.03
CA ILE A 38 -8.60 -10.33 4.65
C ILE A 38 -9.80 -11.25 4.36
N ILE A 39 -9.74 -12.53 4.75
CA ILE A 39 -10.81 -13.50 4.45
C ILE A 39 -12.04 -13.36 5.35
N ASN A 40 -11.93 -12.64 6.48
CA ASN A 40 -13.01 -12.50 7.46
C ASN A 40 -14.04 -11.41 7.09
N TYR A 41 -13.74 -10.54 6.12
CA TYR A 41 -14.67 -9.51 5.70
C TYR A 41 -15.02 -9.65 4.22
N GLU A 42 -16.28 -9.31 3.90
CA GLU A 42 -16.80 -9.33 2.53
C GLU A 42 -16.14 -8.27 1.63
N SER A 43 -15.70 -7.15 2.21
CA SER A 43 -14.99 -6.08 1.50
C SER A 43 -13.96 -5.42 2.41
N VAL A 44 -12.71 -5.42 1.96
CA VAL A 44 -11.54 -4.97 2.74
C VAL A 44 -10.75 -3.93 1.95
N PHE A 45 -10.29 -2.90 2.65
CA PHE A 45 -9.20 -2.05 2.18
C PHE A 45 -7.91 -2.40 2.90
N ILE A 46 -6.88 -2.75 2.12
CA ILE A 46 -5.55 -3.03 2.66
C ILE A 46 -4.68 -1.80 2.40
N ASP A 47 -4.26 -1.16 3.48
CA ASP A 47 -3.30 -0.06 3.43
C ASP A 47 -1.90 -0.62 3.67
N SER A 48 -1.10 -0.68 2.60
CA SER A 48 0.23 -1.28 2.59
C SER A 48 1.13 -0.64 1.54
N HIS A 49 2.44 -0.79 1.71
CA HIS A 49 3.44 -0.45 0.71
C HIS A 49 3.66 -1.62 -0.26
N TYR A 50 3.99 -1.33 -1.53
CA TYR A 50 4.45 -2.34 -2.49
C TYR A 50 5.94 -2.66 -2.29
N ALA A 51 6.71 -1.67 -1.84
CA ALA A 51 8.09 -1.83 -1.43
C ALA A 51 8.38 -0.94 -0.22
N ALA A 52 9.18 -1.43 0.73
CA ALA A 52 9.60 -0.71 1.91
C ALA A 52 11.11 -0.87 2.16
N ILE A 53 11.72 0.18 2.70
CA ILE A 53 13.12 0.17 3.12
C ILE A 53 13.22 -0.58 4.45
N ASN A 54 14.23 -1.43 4.60
CA ASN A 54 14.60 -1.92 5.92
C ASN A 54 15.47 -0.91 6.66
N GLU A 55 14.85 -0.18 7.59
CA GLU A 55 15.55 0.81 8.41
C GLU A 55 16.62 0.18 9.34
N LYS A 56 16.60 -1.14 9.57
CA LYS A 56 17.56 -1.82 10.45
C LYS A 56 18.87 -2.20 9.74
N THR A 57 18.88 -2.32 8.41
CA THR A 57 20.08 -2.73 7.65
C THR A 57 20.96 -1.55 7.25
N GLY A 58 20.54 -0.32 7.56
CA GLY A 58 21.10 0.87 6.92
C GLY A 58 20.57 0.95 5.48
N HIS A 59 20.11 2.14 5.13
CA HIS A 59 19.64 2.56 3.80
C HIS A 59 20.35 1.78 2.69
N ASP A 60 19.61 0.92 1.95
CA ASP A 60 19.90 0.47 0.57
C ASP A 60 19.16 -0.82 0.18
N ILE A 61 18.58 -1.57 1.12
CA ILE A 61 17.81 -2.78 0.78
C ILE A 61 16.31 -2.51 0.86
N PHE A 62 15.68 -2.49 -0.32
CA PHE A 62 14.22 -2.52 -0.45
C PHE A 62 13.72 -3.96 -0.38
N TYR A 63 12.65 -4.15 0.36
CA TYR A 63 11.92 -5.41 0.40
C TYR A 63 10.56 -5.19 -0.23
N GLN A 64 10.18 -6.12 -1.08
CA GLN A 64 8.83 -6.24 -1.60
C GLN A 64 7.85 -6.39 -0.42
N GLY A 65 6.69 -5.75 -0.50
CA GLY A 65 5.69 -5.77 0.57
C GLY A 65 5.07 -7.15 0.81
N LEU A 66 5.00 -7.99 -0.24
CA LEU A 66 4.49 -9.35 -0.25
C LEU A 66 5.35 -10.18 -1.20
N GLU A 67 5.88 -11.32 -0.78
CA GLU A 67 6.68 -12.16 -1.68
C GLU A 67 5.78 -12.81 -2.75
N ASP A 68 6.39 -13.27 -3.84
CA ASP A 68 5.69 -13.88 -4.98
C ASP A 68 4.77 -15.04 -4.58
N LYS A 69 5.15 -15.83 -3.58
CA LYS A 69 4.32 -16.94 -3.07
C LYS A 69 3.01 -16.42 -2.47
N GLU A 70 3.01 -15.29 -1.75
CA GLU A 70 1.80 -14.66 -1.24
C GLU A 70 0.96 -14.08 -2.38
N LEU A 71 1.59 -13.43 -3.37
CA LEU A 71 0.89 -12.88 -4.53
C LEU A 71 0.18 -13.96 -5.33
N ILE A 72 0.83 -15.10 -5.56
CA ILE A 72 0.20 -16.24 -6.23
C ILE A 72 -1.01 -16.73 -5.43
N ARG A 73 -0.94 -16.78 -4.10
CA ARG A 73 -2.10 -17.13 -3.26
C ARG A 73 -3.25 -16.12 -3.38
N LEU A 74 -2.95 -14.84 -3.55
CA LEU A 74 -4.00 -13.83 -3.80
C LEU A 74 -4.79 -14.08 -5.10
N ARG A 75 -4.30 -14.92 -6.02
CA ARG A 75 -5.08 -15.35 -7.20
C ARG A 75 -6.39 -16.04 -6.82
N GLU A 76 -6.42 -16.73 -5.68
CA GLU A 76 -7.59 -17.44 -5.15
C GLU A 76 -8.72 -16.48 -4.75
N ILE A 77 -8.41 -15.20 -4.53
CA ILE A 77 -9.40 -14.17 -4.21
C ILE A 77 -10.03 -13.67 -5.52
N PRO A 78 -11.34 -13.88 -5.72
CA PRO A 78 -12.00 -13.66 -7.01
C PRO A 78 -12.14 -12.19 -7.41
N LYS A 79 -12.19 -11.28 -6.44
CA LYS A 79 -12.25 -9.82 -6.68
C LYS A 79 -11.18 -9.12 -5.85
N LYS A 80 -10.17 -8.62 -6.54
CA LYS A 80 -9.06 -7.84 -5.97
C LYS A 80 -8.68 -6.74 -6.94
N ILE A 81 -8.42 -5.57 -6.37
CA ILE A 81 -8.01 -4.39 -7.10
C ILE A 81 -6.77 -3.88 -6.41
N PHE A 82 -5.71 -3.63 -7.17
CA PHE A 82 -4.53 -2.92 -6.68
C PHE A 82 -4.63 -1.46 -7.06
N VAL A 83 -4.37 -0.59 -6.09
CA VAL A 83 -4.33 0.86 -6.32
C VAL A 83 -2.93 1.35 -5.99
N LEU A 84 -2.32 2.05 -6.94
CA LEU A 84 -1.08 2.79 -6.72
C LEU A 84 -1.41 4.27 -6.52
N LEU A 85 -1.19 4.77 -5.30
CA LEU A 85 -1.21 6.21 -5.03
C LEU A 85 0.14 6.81 -5.43
N ASP A 86 0.20 7.34 -6.65
CA ASP A 86 1.41 7.88 -7.24
C ASP A 86 1.47 9.41 -7.04
N GLY A 87 2.68 9.97 -7.01
CA GLY A 87 2.85 11.40 -6.76
C GLY A 87 4.10 11.98 -7.40
N ASP A 88 4.11 13.31 -7.55
CA ASP A 88 5.31 14.02 -7.95
C ASP A 88 6.32 14.02 -6.79
N PRO A 89 7.59 13.64 -7.03
CA PRO A 89 8.61 13.60 -5.99
C PRO A 89 8.81 14.94 -5.26
N LYS A 90 8.69 16.08 -5.97
CA LYS A 90 8.84 17.41 -5.37
C LYS A 90 7.66 17.74 -4.47
N GLU A 91 6.44 17.45 -4.91
CA GLU A 91 5.25 17.62 -4.07
C GLU A 91 5.31 16.76 -2.80
N ILE A 92 5.80 15.53 -2.92
CA ILE A 92 6.01 14.63 -1.78
C ILE A 92 7.06 15.21 -0.83
N LEU A 93 8.17 15.72 -1.35
CA LEU A 93 9.20 16.38 -0.54
C LEU A 93 8.61 17.59 0.21
N GLU A 94 7.88 18.47 -0.47
CA GLU A 94 7.23 19.63 0.14
C GLU A 94 6.22 19.24 1.22
N ARG A 95 5.51 18.12 1.05
CA ARG A 95 4.61 17.58 2.08
C ARG A 95 5.38 17.06 3.27
N ARG A 96 6.47 16.29 3.06
CA ARG A 96 7.32 15.80 4.14
C ARG A 96 7.91 16.95 4.94
N VAL A 97 8.44 17.99 4.29
CA VAL A 97 9.00 19.19 4.96
C VAL A 97 7.98 19.90 5.85
N ARG A 98 6.70 19.90 5.46
CA ARG A 98 5.61 20.49 6.25
C ARG A 98 5.11 19.60 7.39
N ASP A 99 5.38 18.29 7.35
CA ASP A 99 4.94 17.34 8.37
C ASP A 99 5.98 17.22 9.49
N SER A 100 5.69 17.81 10.65
CA SER A 100 6.58 17.79 11.82
C SER A 100 6.86 16.39 12.39
N ARG A 101 6.14 15.36 11.95
CA ARG A 101 6.34 13.97 12.37
C ARG A 101 7.39 13.25 11.53
N ILE A 102 7.66 13.74 10.32
CA ILE A 102 8.62 13.14 9.39
C ILE A 102 10.02 13.64 9.73
N ARG A 103 10.97 12.70 9.85
CA ARG A 103 12.36 12.98 10.25
C ARG A 103 13.36 12.94 9.09
N SER A 104 12.93 12.54 7.89
CA SER A 104 13.80 12.40 6.71
C SER A 104 13.22 13.13 5.50
N PHE A 105 14.06 13.97 4.89
CA PHE A 105 13.74 14.78 3.71
C PHE A 105 14.65 14.44 2.52
N ASP A 106 15.21 13.22 2.50
CA ASP A 106 16.10 12.79 1.42
C ASP A 106 15.31 12.63 0.11
N TYR A 107 15.56 13.53 -0.83
CA TYR A 107 14.94 13.53 -2.16
C TYR A 107 15.34 12.32 -3.00
N GLN A 108 16.59 11.85 -2.89
CA GLN A 108 17.03 10.64 -3.61
C GLN A 108 16.32 9.41 -3.05
N GLN A 109 16.11 9.36 -1.74
CA GLN A 109 15.30 8.31 -1.13
C GLN A 109 13.86 8.35 -1.64
N ILE A 110 13.23 9.53 -1.72
CA ILE A 110 11.88 9.67 -2.27
C ILE A 110 11.80 9.16 -3.72
N LEU A 111 12.77 9.50 -4.56
CA LEU A 111 12.83 9.03 -5.94
C LEU A 111 12.90 7.50 -6.01
N ARG A 112 13.76 6.88 -5.18
CA ARG A 112 13.87 5.42 -5.08
C ARG A 112 12.57 4.79 -4.57
N ASP A 113 11.98 5.32 -3.49
CA ASP A 113 10.71 4.81 -2.93
C ASP A 113 9.61 4.77 -4.00
N ILE A 114 9.48 5.84 -4.80
CA ILE A 114 8.50 5.94 -5.89
C ILE A 114 8.79 4.92 -6.98
N HIS A 115 10.06 4.78 -7.39
CA HIS A 115 10.46 3.84 -8.43
C HIS A 115 10.16 2.39 -8.02
N GLU A 116 10.62 1.99 -6.83
CA GLU A 116 10.44 0.64 -6.29
C GLU A 116 8.97 0.29 -6.09
N ASN A 117 8.16 1.23 -5.59
CA ASN A 117 6.71 0.98 -5.45
C ASN A 117 6.00 0.85 -6.81
N ARG A 118 6.44 1.59 -7.85
CA ARG A 118 5.89 1.46 -9.20
C ARG A 118 6.24 0.10 -9.82
N GLU A 119 7.50 -0.32 -9.74
CA GLU A 119 7.93 -1.61 -10.30
C GLU A 119 7.21 -2.78 -9.62
N ASN A 120 7.18 -2.78 -8.29
CA ASN A 120 6.49 -3.83 -7.54
C ASN A 120 4.98 -3.81 -7.77
N TYR A 121 4.35 -2.64 -7.94
CA TYR A 121 2.95 -2.57 -8.34
C TYR A 121 2.67 -3.29 -9.66
N PHE A 122 3.47 -3.05 -10.70
CA PHE A 122 3.30 -3.75 -11.98
C PHE A 122 3.57 -5.25 -11.87
N HIS A 123 4.59 -5.64 -11.12
CA HIS A 123 4.89 -7.04 -10.81
C HIS A 123 3.71 -7.73 -10.11
N TYR A 124 3.04 -7.04 -9.19
CA TYR A 124 1.85 -7.57 -8.51
C TYR A 124 0.71 -7.79 -9.50
N LEU A 125 0.47 -6.84 -10.42
CA LEU A 125 -0.57 -7.00 -11.44
C LEU A 125 -0.27 -8.20 -12.35
N GLU A 126 0.98 -8.34 -12.81
CA GLU A 126 1.42 -9.46 -13.63
C GLU A 126 1.24 -10.79 -12.90
N LEU A 127 1.74 -10.90 -11.67
CA LEU A 127 1.64 -12.13 -10.90
C LEU A 127 0.23 -12.46 -10.45
N THR A 128 -0.64 -11.48 -10.20
CA THR A 128 -1.98 -11.77 -9.66
C THR A 128 -3.08 -11.81 -10.72
N GLY A 129 -2.83 -11.24 -11.91
CA GLY A 129 -3.85 -11.02 -12.94
C GLY A 129 -4.97 -10.08 -12.50
N ALA A 130 -4.73 -9.26 -11.48
CA ALA A 130 -5.72 -8.36 -10.90
C ALA A 130 -5.91 -7.09 -11.73
N GLU A 131 -7.02 -6.40 -11.50
CA GLU A 131 -7.21 -5.04 -12.00
C GLU A 131 -6.31 -4.06 -11.22
N GLY A 132 -5.74 -3.10 -11.94
CA GLY A 132 -4.85 -2.09 -11.40
C GLY A 132 -5.26 -0.68 -11.78
N TYR A 133 -5.25 0.22 -10.80
CA TYR A 133 -5.47 1.65 -11.02
C TYR A 133 -4.33 2.48 -10.42
N THR A 134 -3.86 3.48 -11.16
CA THR A 134 -2.90 4.47 -10.65
C THR A 134 -3.61 5.80 -10.47
N ILE A 135 -3.58 6.33 -9.25
CA ILE A 135 -4.20 7.61 -8.90
C ILE A 135 -3.10 8.62 -8.62
N LYS A 136 -3.13 9.77 -9.30
CA LYS A 136 -2.19 10.86 -9.05
C LYS A 136 -2.65 11.66 -7.84
N ASN A 137 -1.89 11.59 -6.76
CA ASN A 137 -2.24 12.19 -5.48
C ASN A 137 -1.77 13.66 -5.36
N GLY A 138 -2.01 14.48 -6.39
CA GLY A 138 -1.71 15.93 -6.38
C GLY A 138 -2.79 16.74 -5.65
N ASP A 139 -4.05 16.56 -6.03
CA ASP A 139 -5.24 17.10 -5.35
C ASP A 139 -5.97 15.97 -4.60
N LEU A 140 -6.01 16.06 -3.27
CA LEU A 140 -6.64 15.06 -2.41
C LEU A 140 -8.12 14.84 -2.72
N LYS A 141 -8.85 15.88 -3.13
CA LYS A 141 -10.28 15.79 -3.46
C LYS A 141 -10.49 15.01 -4.75
N VAL A 142 -9.63 15.24 -5.74
CA VAL A 142 -9.65 14.50 -7.01
C VAL A 142 -9.26 13.05 -6.79
N ALA A 143 -8.12 12.80 -6.12
CA ALA A 143 -7.64 11.45 -5.82
C ALA A 143 -8.67 10.63 -5.03
N ARG A 144 -9.35 11.24 -4.05
CA ARG A 144 -10.44 10.60 -3.31
C ARG A 144 -11.62 10.25 -4.20
N ASN A 145 -12.02 11.13 -5.10
CA ASN A 145 -13.15 10.87 -5.99
C ASN A 145 -12.81 9.76 -6.99
N GLU A 146 -11.60 9.74 -7.55
CA GLU A 146 -11.13 8.63 -8.39
C GLU A 146 -11.15 7.29 -7.64
N LEU A 147 -10.67 7.29 -6.39
CA LEU A 147 -10.73 6.11 -5.53
C LEU A 147 -12.18 5.62 -5.35
N LEU A 148 -13.11 6.52 -5.08
CA LEU A 148 -14.52 6.19 -4.91
C LEU A 148 -15.16 5.61 -6.17
N GLU A 149 -14.78 6.10 -7.36
CA GLU A 149 -15.28 5.56 -8.64
C GLU A 149 -14.75 4.15 -8.93
N ILE A 150 -13.50 3.85 -8.58
CA ILE A 150 -12.92 2.50 -8.73
C ILE A 150 -13.65 1.46 -7.88
N PHE A 151 -14.17 1.86 -6.72
CA PHE A 151 -14.80 0.97 -5.75
C PHE A 151 -16.33 0.93 -5.83
N ARG A 152 -16.94 1.59 -6.81
CA ARG A 152 -18.37 1.44 -7.13
C ARG A 152 -18.69 0.07 -7.72
#